data_AF-A0A3Q1AR10-F1
#
_entry.id   AF-A0A3Q1AR10-F1
#
_cell.length_a   1.000
_cell.length_b   1.000
_cell.length_c   1.000
_cell.angle_alpha   90.00
_cell.angle_beta   90.00
_cell.angle_gamma   90.00
#
_symmetry.space_group_name_H-M   'P 1'
#
loop_
_entity.id
_entity.type
_entity.pdbx_description
1 polymer ?
#
loop_
_entity_poly.entity_id
_entity_poly.type
_entity_poly.pdbx_seq_one_letter_code
_entity_poly.pdbx_strand_id
1 'polypeptide(L)'
;MYAVYRQAHTPTAVEFSVYCNFISSKEKNLVVAGTSQLFVYRIIHDVEVDEIEVYGSEAQSGTQLATYSFEVCDSILNIGPCANASMGEPAFLSEEFQSNPEPDLEVVVCSGYGKNGALSVLQRSIRPQVVTTFELPGCHDMWTVISSEAKEEKKAEKDKEETEKEEEKKTEPPLEDDAKKHGFLILSREDSTMILQTGQEIMELDTSGFATQGPTVFAGNIGENKYIIQVSPMGLRLLEGVRQLHFIPVDLGSPIVHCSVADPYVVIMTAEGVVTMFVLKSDSYMGKTHRLALQKPQIPTQSRVITLCAYRDVSGMFTTENKVSCSVKEDNIIRSQIHFSSTLSHAASSCTSYFIHVMVFVKCVQQHS
;
A
#
# COMPACT_ATOMS: atom_id res chain seq x y z
N MET A 1 10.89 -19.09 48.67
CA MET A 1 11.04 -19.52 47.26
C MET A 1 12.37 -18.94 46.78
N TYR A 2 13.42 -19.77 46.68
CA TYR A 2 14.77 -19.29 46.31
C TYR A 2 14.84 -19.19 44.79
N ALA A 3 14.94 -17.97 44.25
CA ALA A 3 15.20 -17.76 42.84
C ALA A 3 16.68 -18.07 42.55
N VAL A 4 16.94 -19.15 41.83
CA VAL A 4 18.27 -19.48 41.33
C VAL A 4 18.52 -18.57 40.12
N TYR A 5 19.20 -17.44 40.35
CA TYR A 5 19.74 -16.63 39.27
C TYR A 5 20.99 -17.32 38.70
N ARG A 6 20.87 -17.89 37.50
CA ARG A 6 22.01 -18.42 36.75
C ARG A 6 22.33 -17.43 35.63
N GLN A 7 23.43 -16.69 35.78
CA GLN A 7 23.92 -15.79 34.76
C GLN A 7 24.42 -16.62 33.56
N ALA A 8 23.64 -16.67 32.48
CA ALA A 8 24.00 -17.46 31.29
C ALA A 8 24.97 -16.72 30.35
N HIS A 9 24.92 -15.37 30.30
CA HIS A 9 25.74 -14.57 29.38
C HIS A 9 26.27 -13.28 30.01
N THR A 10 27.48 -12.88 29.61
CA THR A 10 28.15 -11.65 30.05
C THR A 10 27.49 -10.42 29.39
N PRO A 11 27.13 -9.38 30.16
CA PRO A 11 26.44 -8.20 29.63
C PRO A 11 27.45 -7.29 28.93
N THR A 12 27.65 -7.43 27.62
CA THR A 12 28.15 -6.39 26.66
C THR A 12 28.65 -6.94 25.33
N ALA A 13 28.78 -8.25 25.14
CA ALA A 13 29.37 -8.76 23.92
C ALA A 13 28.37 -8.64 22.76
N VAL A 14 28.71 -7.84 21.75
CA VAL A 14 28.30 -8.12 20.37
C VAL A 14 28.47 -9.63 20.17
N GLU A 15 27.37 -10.36 20.00
CA GLU A 15 27.45 -11.83 19.90
C GLU A 15 28.00 -12.21 18.53
N PHE A 16 27.55 -11.48 17.50
CA PHE A 16 27.96 -11.65 16.13
C PHE A 16 28.04 -10.28 15.46
N SER A 17 29.06 -10.08 14.64
CA SER A 17 29.14 -8.93 13.74
C SER A 17 29.45 -9.39 12.34
N VAL A 18 28.68 -8.93 11.37
CA VAL A 18 28.88 -9.25 9.95
C VAL A 18 29.06 -7.96 9.19
N TYR A 19 30.07 -7.95 8.33
CA TYR A 19 30.29 -6.87 7.39
C TYR A 19 29.58 -7.21 6.08
N CYS A 20 28.58 -6.42 5.70
CA CYS A 20 27.77 -6.68 4.51
C CYS A 20 27.17 -5.41 3.91
N ASN A 21 26.72 -5.51 2.67
CA ASN A 21 26.03 -4.46 1.95
C ASN A 21 24.52 -4.51 2.25
N PHE A 22 24.16 -4.22 3.50
CA PHE A 22 22.80 -4.43 4.00
C PHE A 22 21.78 -3.44 3.42
N ILE A 23 22.11 -2.15 3.42
CA ILE A 23 21.19 -1.08 2.97
C ILE A 23 21.21 -0.95 1.45
N SER A 24 22.38 -1.12 0.83
CA SER A 24 22.57 -0.97 -0.61
C SER A 24 23.78 -1.76 -1.09
N SER A 25 23.75 -2.24 -2.33
CA SER A 25 24.89 -2.93 -2.96
C SER A 25 26.17 -2.09 -3.04
N LYS A 26 26.06 -0.76 -2.86
CA LYS A 26 27.19 0.17 -2.85
C LYS A 26 27.68 0.53 -1.46
N GLU A 27 26.80 0.48 -0.45
CA GLU A 27 27.13 0.90 0.91
C GLU A 27 27.63 -0.29 1.72
N LYS A 28 28.73 -0.11 2.44
CA LYS A 28 29.26 -1.15 3.32
C LYS A 28 28.77 -0.88 4.75
N ASN A 29 28.05 -1.83 5.32
CA ASN A 29 27.46 -1.73 6.65
C ASN A 29 28.08 -2.79 7.58
N LEU A 30 28.16 -2.45 8.86
CA LEU A 30 28.49 -3.39 9.92
C LEU A 30 27.20 -3.73 10.68
N VAL A 31 26.72 -4.96 10.50
CA VAL A 31 25.55 -5.45 11.24
C VAL A 31 26.04 -6.12 12.51
N VAL A 32 25.53 -5.64 13.64
CA VAL A 32 25.90 -6.07 14.98
C VAL A 32 24.69 -6.71 15.63
N ALA A 33 24.82 -8.00 15.95
CA ALA A 33 23.83 -8.71 16.74
C ALA A 33 24.02 -8.42 18.23
N GLY A 34 23.14 -7.60 18.77
CA GLY A 34 22.90 -7.49 20.20
C GLY A 34 21.80 -8.45 20.65
N THR A 35 21.67 -8.62 21.97
CA THR A 35 20.74 -9.58 22.57
C THR A 35 19.28 -9.36 22.17
N SER A 36 18.79 -8.10 22.17
CA SER A 36 17.40 -7.73 21.81
C SER A 36 17.27 -6.80 20.60
N GLN A 37 18.37 -6.38 19.98
CA GLN A 37 18.32 -5.53 18.78
C GLN A 37 19.50 -5.89 17.87
N LEU A 38 19.24 -5.95 16.56
CA LEU A 38 20.30 -5.96 15.55
C LEU A 38 20.50 -4.50 15.11
N PHE A 39 21.71 -3.99 15.25
CA PHE A 39 22.06 -2.64 14.80
C PHE A 39 22.80 -2.71 13.48
N VAL A 40 22.41 -1.86 12.54
CA VAL A 40 23.11 -1.67 11.27
C VAL A 40 23.90 -0.38 11.36
N TYR A 41 25.22 -0.49 11.42
CA TYR A 41 26.11 0.65 11.49
C TYR A 41 26.68 1.00 10.12
N ARG A 42 26.84 2.31 9.87
CA ARG A 42 27.75 2.82 8.86
C ARG A 42 29.08 3.16 9.54
N ILE A 43 30.17 2.65 8.97
CA ILE A 43 31.52 2.97 9.42
C ILE A 43 31.98 4.20 8.64
N ILE A 44 32.22 5.29 9.35
CA ILE A 44 32.78 6.52 8.80
C ILE A 44 34.24 6.57 9.23
N HIS A 45 35.12 6.78 8.26
CA HIS A 45 36.55 6.94 8.54
C HIS A 45 36.85 8.42 8.70
N ASP A 46 37.08 8.84 9.93
CA ASP A 46 37.51 10.20 10.23
C ASP A 46 39.02 10.25 10.05
N VAL A 47 39.46 10.78 8.90
CA VAL A 47 40.86 11.15 8.71
C VAL A 47 41.05 12.42 9.53
N GLU A 48 41.57 12.30 10.75
CA GLU A 48 42.14 13.44 11.46
C GLU A 48 43.30 13.97 10.61
N VAL A 49 43.03 15.02 9.83
CA VAL A 49 44.06 15.87 9.23
C VAL A 49 44.50 16.85 10.33
N ASP A 50 45.07 16.32 11.42
CA ASP A 50 45.72 17.17 12.39
C ASP A 50 47.11 17.53 11.84
N GLU A 51 47.21 18.78 11.42
CA GLU A 51 48.43 19.47 10.99
C GLU A 51 49.55 19.30 12.03
N ILE A 52 50.50 18.40 11.78
CA ILE A 52 51.78 18.39 12.51
C ILE A 52 52.86 18.94 11.56
N GLU A 53 52.84 20.25 11.33
CA GLU A 53 54.01 21.00 10.83
C GLU A 53 54.58 21.88 11.95
N VAL A 54 55.11 21.25 13.01
CA VAL A 54 55.84 22.00 14.04
C VAL A 54 57.10 21.22 14.42
N TYR A 55 58.18 21.53 13.69
CA TYR A 55 59.58 21.08 13.83
C TYR A 55 60.01 19.76 13.18
N GLY A 56 60.78 19.89 12.09
CA GLY A 56 62.04 19.17 11.90
C GLY A 56 61.96 17.76 11.33
N SER A 57 62.60 17.58 10.18
CA SER A 57 62.81 16.32 9.49
C SER A 57 63.58 15.28 10.32
N GLU A 58 62.88 14.42 11.05
CA GLU A 58 63.39 13.10 11.45
C GLU A 58 62.29 12.06 11.21
N ALA A 59 62.68 10.96 10.56
CA ALA A 59 61.79 9.87 10.19
C ALA A 59 61.25 9.14 11.43
N GLN A 60 60.16 9.65 11.99
CA GLN A 60 59.37 8.93 12.98
C GLN A 60 58.52 7.89 12.24
N SER A 61 58.65 6.63 12.64
CA SER A 61 57.71 5.56 12.33
C SER A 61 56.41 5.81 13.08
N GLY A 62 55.69 6.87 12.70
CA GLY A 62 54.40 7.25 13.26
C GLY A 62 53.36 6.22 12.86
N THR A 63 52.84 5.50 13.83
CA THR A 63 51.68 4.63 13.62
C THR A 63 50.49 5.55 13.35
N GLN A 64 50.01 5.61 12.10
CA GLN A 64 48.78 6.35 11.80
C GLN A 64 47.62 5.69 12.53
N LEU A 65 47.10 6.35 13.56
CA LEU A 65 45.94 5.89 14.31
C LEU A 65 44.71 6.29 13.49
N ALA A 66 44.04 5.30 12.92
CA ALA A 66 42.78 5.51 12.21
C ALA A 66 41.63 5.66 13.22
N THR A 67 40.99 6.82 13.24
CA THR A 67 39.75 7.04 14.00
C THR A 67 38.55 6.63 13.14
N TYR A 68 37.61 5.91 13.76
CA TYR A 68 36.37 5.46 13.12
C TYR A 68 35.19 5.90 13.96
N SER A 69 34.22 6.54 13.31
CA SER A 69 32.92 6.86 13.88
C SER A 69 31.85 5.89 13.37
N PHE A 70 30.93 5.51 14.25
CA PHE A 70 29.86 4.56 13.96
C PHE A 70 28.52 5.26 14.09
N GLU A 71 27.76 5.31 13.00
CA GLU A 71 26.41 5.86 12.97
C GLU A 71 25.40 4.71 12.86
N VAL A 72 24.35 4.72 13.70
CA VAL A 72 23.24 3.76 13.59
C VAL A 72 22.35 4.19 12.43
N CYS A 73 22.26 3.36 11.39
CA CYS A 73 21.41 3.62 10.23
C CYS A 73 20.05 2.94 10.35
N ASP A 74 20.00 1.75 10.96
CA ASP A 74 18.78 0.97 11.13
C ASP A 74 18.87 0.09 12.38
N SER A 75 17.71 -0.28 12.91
CA SER A 75 17.55 -1.15 14.07
C SER A 75 16.46 -2.18 13.80
N ILE A 76 16.82 -3.46 13.77
CA ILE A 76 15.86 -4.54 13.60
C ILE A 76 15.40 -5.00 14.99
N LEU A 77 14.09 -5.02 15.17
CA LEU A 77 13.44 -5.40 16.42
C LEU A 77 13.66 -6.89 16.71
N ASN A 78 14.08 -7.22 17.93
CA ASN A 78 14.30 -8.59 18.36
C ASN A 78 13.73 -8.81 19.77
N ILE A 79 12.96 -9.90 19.92
CA ILE A 79 12.27 -10.24 21.17
C ILE A 79 13.07 -11.18 22.06
N GLY A 80 14.23 -11.65 21.60
CA GLY A 80 15.10 -12.56 22.32
C GLY A 80 16.08 -11.84 23.28
N PRO A 81 16.76 -12.61 24.15
CA PRO A 81 16.29 -13.88 24.68
C PRO A 81 15.05 -13.68 25.59
N CYS A 82 14.09 -14.61 25.52
CA CYS A 82 12.88 -14.57 26.34
C CYS A 82 13.14 -15.21 27.71
N ALA A 83 13.50 -14.42 28.72
CA ALA A 83 13.86 -14.94 30.04
C ALA A 83 12.66 -15.46 30.84
N ASN A 84 11.51 -14.78 30.71
CA ASN A 84 10.26 -15.17 31.33
C ASN A 84 9.09 -14.64 30.49
N ALA A 85 7.94 -15.28 30.57
CA ALA A 85 6.72 -14.86 29.90
C ALA A 85 5.52 -15.01 30.84
N SER A 86 4.61 -14.04 30.79
CA SER A 86 3.34 -14.08 31.52
C SER A 86 2.21 -13.69 30.57
N MET A 87 1.01 -14.20 30.84
CA MET A 87 -0.19 -13.88 30.08
C MET A 87 -1.07 -12.96 30.91
N GLY A 88 -1.66 -11.96 30.26
CA GLY A 88 -2.58 -11.01 30.88
C GLY A 88 -3.71 -10.64 29.93
N GLU A 89 -4.71 -9.96 30.47
CA GLU A 89 -5.76 -9.32 29.67
C GLU A 89 -5.29 -7.92 29.25
N PRO A 90 -5.58 -7.49 28.01
CA PRO A 90 -5.19 -6.16 27.54
C PRO A 90 -5.96 -5.08 28.31
N ALA A 91 -5.29 -3.95 28.57
CA ALA A 91 -5.90 -2.84 29.31
C ALA A 91 -7.03 -2.14 28.52
N PHE A 92 -6.98 -2.17 27.18
CA PHE A 92 -7.93 -1.50 26.31
C PHE A 92 -8.53 -2.48 25.32
N LEU A 93 -9.85 -2.62 25.40
CA LEU A 93 -10.67 -3.38 24.47
C LEU A 93 -11.92 -2.55 24.16
N SER A 94 -12.26 -2.40 22.89
CA SER A 94 -13.51 -1.74 22.49
C SER A 94 -14.71 -2.49 23.07
N GLU A 95 -15.73 -1.74 23.49
CA GLU A 95 -16.90 -2.26 24.20
C GLU A 95 -17.65 -3.32 23.37
N GLU A 96 -17.62 -3.17 22.04
CA GLU A 96 -18.22 -4.09 21.07
C GLU A 96 -17.63 -5.51 21.11
N PHE A 97 -16.41 -5.68 21.64
CA PHE A 97 -15.74 -6.98 21.69
C PHE A 97 -15.78 -7.63 23.08
N GLN A 98 -16.28 -6.94 24.11
CA GLN A 98 -16.31 -7.48 25.48
C GLN A 98 -17.24 -8.69 25.64
N SER A 99 -18.24 -8.86 24.76
CA SER A 99 -19.15 -10.00 24.79
C SER A 99 -18.63 -11.26 24.09
N ASN A 100 -17.38 -11.25 23.60
CA ASN A 100 -16.81 -12.39 22.91
C ASN A 100 -16.62 -13.58 23.88
N PRO A 101 -17.07 -14.80 23.54
CA PRO A 101 -16.84 -15.98 24.38
C PRO A 101 -15.36 -16.37 24.52
N GLU A 102 -14.50 -15.99 23.58
CA GLU A 102 -13.07 -16.27 23.64
C GLU A 102 -12.32 -15.23 24.50
N PRO A 103 -11.42 -15.66 25.41
CA PRO A 103 -10.72 -14.74 26.28
C PRO A 103 -9.70 -13.91 25.48
N ASP A 104 -9.71 -12.61 25.72
CA ASP A 104 -8.78 -11.68 25.14
C ASP A 104 -7.47 -11.65 25.92
N LEU A 105 -6.45 -12.31 25.39
CA LEU A 105 -5.15 -12.44 26.03
C LEU A 105 -4.05 -11.74 25.25
N GLU A 106 -3.04 -11.27 25.99
CA GLU A 106 -1.74 -10.83 25.49
C GLU A 106 -0.61 -11.49 26.28
N VAL A 107 0.57 -11.59 25.67
CA VAL A 107 1.74 -12.18 26.31
C VAL A 107 2.78 -11.11 26.56
N VAL A 108 3.19 -10.95 27.82
CA VAL A 108 4.29 -10.05 28.20
C VAL A 108 5.53 -10.89 28.42
N VAL A 109 6.60 -10.59 27.68
CA VAL A 109 7.86 -11.31 27.72
C VAL A 109 8.98 -10.41 28.23
N CYS A 110 9.80 -10.90 29.16
CA CYS A 110 11.07 -10.28 29.50
C CYS A 110 12.09 -10.57 28.40
N SER A 111 12.36 -9.57 27.55
CA SER A 111 13.25 -9.66 26.39
C SER A 111 14.56 -8.92 26.64
N GLY A 112 15.61 -9.32 25.92
CA GLY A 112 16.92 -8.68 26.05
C GLY A 112 17.63 -8.92 27.37
N TYR A 113 18.70 -8.18 27.57
CA TYR A 113 19.56 -8.31 28.76
C TYR A 113 20.38 -7.04 29.01
N GLY A 114 20.64 -6.74 30.29
CA GLY A 114 21.47 -5.60 30.70
C GLY A 114 20.91 -4.27 30.21
N LYS A 115 21.74 -3.46 29.54
CA LYS A 115 21.34 -2.16 28.98
C LYS A 115 20.24 -2.24 27.92
N ASN A 116 20.07 -3.40 27.28
CA ASN A 116 19.07 -3.63 26.25
C ASN A 116 17.89 -4.49 26.77
N GLY A 117 17.74 -4.63 28.09
CA GLY A 117 16.59 -5.31 28.68
C GLY A 117 15.30 -4.54 28.46
N ALA A 118 14.26 -5.24 28.01
CA ALA A 118 12.96 -4.67 27.69
C ALA A 118 11.82 -5.63 28.10
N LEU A 119 10.59 -5.11 28.10
CA LEU A 119 9.38 -5.93 28.13
C LEU A 119 8.74 -5.87 26.74
N SER A 120 8.48 -7.02 26.16
CA SER A 120 7.81 -7.15 24.86
C SER A 120 6.38 -7.63 25.08
N VAL A 121 5.41 -6.77 24.76
CA VAL A 121 3.98 -7.13 24.76
C VAL A 121 3.63 -7.66 23.38
N LEU A 122 3.22 -8.93 23.30
CA LEU A 122 2.95 -9.64 22.07
C LEU A 122 1.44 -9.85 21.93
N GLN A 123 0.87 -9.29 20.87
CA GLN A 123 -0.51 -9.48 20.47
C GLN A 123 -0.51 -10.12 19.08
N ARG A 124 -1.06 -11.33 18.98
CA ARG A 124 -1.11 -12.08 17.70
C ARG A 124 -2.16 -11.51 16.75
N SER A 125 -3.30 -11.13 17.30
CA SER A 125 -4.44 -10.62 16.54
C SER A 125 -4.47 -9.10 16.59
N ILE A 126 -4.82 -8.46 15.47
CA ILE A 126 -5.08 -7.03 15.43
C ILE A 126 -6.43 -6.77 16.09
N ARG A 127 -6.45 -5.85 17.04
CA ARG A 127 -7.65 -5.42 17.75
C ARG A 127 -8.05 -4.04 17.23
N PRO A 128 -9.06 -3.91 16.36
CA PRO A 128 -9.47 -2.61 15.85
C PRO A 128 -10.07 -1.77 16.98
N GLN A 129 -9.70 -0.50 17.04
CA GLN A 129 -10.34 0.45 17.95
C GLN A 129 -11.58 1.00 17.28
N VAL A 130 -12.75 0.52 17.71
CA VAL A 130 -14.03 0.99 17.20
C VAL A 130 -14.30 2.39 17.75
N VAL A 131 -14.48 3.35 16.85
CA VAL A 131 -14.77 4.75 17.20
C VAL A 131 -16.28 5.01 17.18
N THR A 132 -16.97 4.48 16.15
CA THR A 132 -18.43 4.56 15.99
C THR A 132 -18.92 3.30 15.30
N THR A 133 -20.15 2.90 15.64
CA THR A 133 -20.82 1.72 15.09
C THR A 133 -22.16 2.13 14.50
N PHE A 134 -22.47 1.66 13.29
CA PHE A 134 -23.73 1.89 12.60
C PHE A 134 -24.38 0.56 12.22
N GLU A 135 -25.69 0.44 12.42
CA GLU A 135 -26.46 -0.74 12.02
C GLU A 135 -27.10 -0.49 10.64
N LEU A 136 -26.50 -1.06 9.59
CA LEU A 136 -26.94 -0.88 8.21
C LEU A 136 -27.37 -2.23 7.62
N PRO A 137 -28.66 -2.62 7.76
CA PRO A 137 -29.14 -3.93 7.30
C PRO A 137 -29.17 -4.02 5.77
N GLY A 138 -28.91 -5.23 5.26
CA GLY A 138 -29.01 -5.55 3.83
C GLY A 138 -27.85 -5.08 2.94
N CYS A 139 -26.86 -4.38 3.51
CA CYS A 139 -25.64 -4.01 2.80
C CYS A 139 -24.68 -5.22 2.73
N HIS A 140 -24.26 -5.60 1.52
CA HIS A 140 -23.34 -6.74 1.33
C HIS A 140 -21.94 -6.31 0.86
N ASP A 141 -21.83 -5.18 0.16
CA ASP A 141 -20.55 -4.61 -0.28
C ASP A 141 -20.45 -3.13 0.06
N MET A 142 -19.21 -2.65 0.23
CA MET A 142 -18.91 -1.26 0.54
C MET A 142 -17.65 -0.75 -0.15
N TRP A 143 -17.66 0.53 -0.52
CA TRP A 143 -16.51 1.24 -1.08
C TRP A 143 -16.42 2.65 -0.50
N THR A 144 -15.21 3.09 -0.22
CA THR A 144 -14.93 4.48 0.13
C THR A 144 -14.25 5.17 -1.06
N VAL A 145 -14.71 6.36 -1.40
CA VAL A 145 -14.13 7.15 -2.50
C VAL A 145 -13.71 8.52 -2.01
N ILE A 146 -12.58 8.97 -2.53
CA ILE A 146 -12.06 10.32 -2.27
C ILE A 146 -12.87 11.29 -3.13
N SER A 147 -13.37 12.35 -2.50
CA SER A 147 -13.98 13.48 -3.19
C SER A 147 -13.05 14.66 -3.02
N SER A 148 -12.49 15.15 -4.13
CA SER A 148 -11.92 16.49 -4.09
C SER A 148 -13.10 17.47 -4.06
N GLU A 149 -13.52 17.87 -2.87
CA GLU A 149 -14.36 19.06 -2.73
C GLU A 149 -13.53 20.24 -3.22
N ALA A 150 -13.64 20.54 -4.52
CA ALA A 150 -13.19 21.81 -5.04
C ALA A 150 -13.91 22.87 -4.21
N LYS A 151 -13.11 23.71 -3.55
CA LYS A 151 -13.46 24.85 -2.71
C LYS A 151 -14.46 25.82 -3.38
N GLU A 152 -15.68 25.39 -3.66
CA GLU A 152 -16.75 26.23 -4.22
C GLU A 152 -17.49 26.97 -3.10
N GLU A 153 -17.59 26.39 -1.89
CA GLU A 153 -18.19 27.09 -0.74
C GLU A 153 -17.36 28.30 -0.29
N LYS A 154 -16.02 28.25 -0.41
CA LYS A 154 -15.16 29.41 -0.07
C LYS A 154 -15.15 30.53 -1.12
N LYS A 155 -15.77 30.34 -2.29
CA LYS A 155 -15.93 31.41 -3.30
C LYS A 155 -17.29 32.08 -3.22
N ALA A 156 -18.35 31.35 -2.85
CA ALA A 156 -19.68 31.93 -2.70
C ALA A 156 -19.78 32.91 -1.51
N GLU A 157 -18.98 32.72 -0.45
CA GLU A 157 -18.91 33.66 0.68
C GLU A 157 -17.97 34.86 0.43
N LYS A 158 -17.02 34.74 -0.51
CA LYS A 158 -16.08 35.84 -0.81
C LYS A 158 -16.66 36.95 -1.69
N ASP A 159 -17.76 36.69 -2.39
CA ASP A 159 -18.39 37.67 -3.29
C ASP A 159 -19.48 38.53 -2.59
N LYS A 160 -19.66 38.43 -1.26
CA LYS A 160 -20.69 39.20 -0.53
C LYS A 160 -20.23 40.02 0.68
N GLU A 161 -18.96 40.02 1.06
CA GLU A 161 -18.46 40.89 2.14
C GLU A 161 -17.17 41.60 1.75
N GLU A 162 -17.26 42.56 0.82
CA GLU A 162 -16.37 43.72 0.81
C GLU A 162 -17.07 44.90 1.49
N THR A 163 -17.16 44.88 2.83
CA THR A 163 -17.11 46.13 3.63
C THR A 163 -16.64 45.84 5.05
N GLU A 164 -15.36 46.15 5.30
CA GLU A 164 -14.75 46.56 6.58
C GLU A 164 -14.93 45.67 7.84
N LYS A 165 -13.89 44.87 8.15
CA LYS A 165 -12.95 45.13 9.27
C LYS A 165 -11.90 44.02 9.39
N GLU A 166 -10.66 44.46 9.60
CA GLU A 166 -9.49 43.65 9.88
C GLU A 166 -9.63 42.92 11.21
N GLU A 167 -9.67 41.58 11.21
CA GLU A 167 -9.09 40.76 12.27
C GLU A 167 -8.36 39.56 11.66
N GLU A 168 -7.06 39.51 11.90
CA GLU A 168 -6.16 38.43 11.49
C GLU A 168 -6.54 37.10 12.15
N LYS A 169 -7.41 36.31 11.51
CA LYS A 169 -7.39 34.86 11.72
C LYS A 169 -6.34 34.24 10.81
N LYS A 170 -5.19 33.91 11.40
CA LYS A 170 -4.19 33.00 10.81
C LYS A 170 -4.90 31.73 10.34
N THR A 171 -5.18 31.67 9.05
CA THR A 171 -5.62 30.42 8.42
C THR A 171 -4.34 29.65 8.17
N GLU A 172 -4.12 28.59 8.93
CA GLU A 172 -3.01 27.67 8.67
C GLU A 172 -3.11 27.18 7.21
N PRO A 173 -1.97 27.05 6.49
CA PRO A 173 -1.99 26.46 5.16
C PRO A 173 -2.59 25.05 5.27
N PRO A 174 -3.50 24.64 4.37
CA PRO A 174 -4.07 23.31 4.42
C PRO A 174 -2.93 22.29 4.34
N LEU A 175 -2.82 21.47 5.38
CA LEU A 175 -1.92 20.33 5.42
C LEU A 175 -2.23 19.43 4.21
N GLU A 176 -1.20 18.89 3.55
CA GLU A 176 -1.36 18.04 2.35
C GLU A 176 -2.26 16.81 2.58
N ASP A 177 -2.51 16.45 3.85
CA ASP A 177 -3.39 15.36 4.27
C ASP A 177 -4.89 15.63 4.06
N ASP A 178 -5.32 16.90 3.96
CA ASP A 178 -6.73 17.22 3.69
C ASP A 178 -7.16 16.82 2.27
N ALA A 179 -6.22 16.72 1.32
CA ALA A 179 -6.52 16.41 -0.07
C ALA A 179 -6.83 14.92 -0.33
N LYS A 180 -6.61 14.04 0.67
CA LYS A 180 -6.82 12.59 0.54
C LYS A 180 -7.93 12.05 1.46
N LYS A 181 -8.78 12.93 1.99
CA LYS A 181 -9.93 12.50 2.78
C LYS A 181 -10.96 11.79 1.90
N HIS A 182 -11.51 10.69 2.40
CA HIS A 182 -12.68 10.07 1.79
C HIS A 182 -13.85 11.05 1.89
N GLY A 183 -14.60 11.21 0.80
CA GLY A 183 -15.76 12.10 0.75
C GLY A 183 -17.09 11.36 0.70
N PHE A 184 -17.10 10.13 0.18
CA PHE A 184 -18.30 9.30 0.15
C PHE A 184 -18.00 7.85 0.55
N LEU A 185 -18.94 7.25 1.26
CA LEU A 185 -19.05 5.83 1.54
C LEU A 185 -20.26 5.29 0.78
N ILE A 186 -20.02 4.35 -0.14
CA ILE A 186 -21.02 3.78 -1.05
C ILE A 186 -21.28 2.34 -0.60
N LEU A 187 -22.53 2.01 -0.35
CA LEU A 187 -22.98 0.72 0.17
C LEU A 187 -23.94 0.08 -0.83
N SER A 188 -23.62 -1.13 -1.29
CA SER A 188 -24.51 -1.89 -2.18
C SER A 188 -25.44 -2.80 -1.38
N ARG A 189 -26.72 -2.76 -1.74
CA ARG A 189 -27.78 -3.66 -1.31
C ARG A 189 -28.28 -4.46 -2.51
N GLU A 190 -29.08 -5.49 -2.30
CA GLU A 190 -29.55 -6.37 -3.38
C GLU A 190 -30.36 -5.63 -4.47
N ASP A 191 -31.15 -4.63 -4.06
CA ASP A 191 -32.07 -3.88 -4.92
C ASP A 191 -31.70 -2.39 -5.08
N SER A 192 -30.75 -1.89 -4.29
CA SER A 192 -30.49 -0.46 -4.15
C SER A 192 -29.03 -0.18 -3.76
N THR A 193 -28.62 1.08 -3.83
CA THR A 193 -27.32 1.54 -3.32
C THR A 193 -27.56 2.73 -2.39
N MET A 194 -26.99 2.67 -1.18
CA MET A 194 -27.02 3.73 -0.19
C MET A 194 -25.68 4.49 -0.23
N ILE A 195 -25.75 5.82 -0.13
CA ILE A 195 -24.57 6.69 -0.27
C ILE A 195 -24.53 7.60 0.94
N LEU A 196 -23.40 7.58 1.63
CA LEU A 196 -23.16 8.40 2.81
C LEU A 196 -22.07 9.42 2.48
N GLN A 197 -22.33 10.70 2.68
CA GLN A 197 -21.30 11.74 2.60
C GLN A 197 -20.53 11.77 3.93
N THR A 198 -19.21 11.72 3.84
CA THR A 198 -18.31 11.72 5.00
C THR A 198 -17.72 13.12 5.19
N GLY A 199 -18.14 13.81 6.25
CA GLY A 199 -17.66 15.13 6.64
C GLY A 199 -17.41 15.22 8.14
N GLN A 200 -17.89 16.31 8.78
CA GLN A 200 -17.94 16.39 10.25
C GLN A 200 -18.89 15.36 10.84
N GLU A 201 -19.98 15.08 10.11
CA GLU A 201 -20.95 14.03 10.40
C GLU A 201 -21.15 13.17 9.14
N ILE A 202 -21.61 11.94 9.34
CA ILE A 202 -21.92 11.01 8.26
C ILE A 202 -23.41 11.14 7.98
N MET A 203 -23.77 11.60 6.78
CA MET A 203 -25.15 11.82 6.36
C MET A 203 -25.48 11.02 5.11
N GLU A 204 -26.70 10.48 5.05
CA GLU A 204 -27.22 9.84 3.84
C GLU A 204 -27.55 10.89 2.77
N LEU A 205 -27.15 10.60 1.53
CA LEU A 205 -27.29 11.49 0.40
C LEU A 205 -28.35 10.98 -0.58
N ASP A 206 -29.57 11.51 -0.48
CA ASP A 206 -30.70 11.12 -1.33
C ASP A 206 -30.65 11.75 -2.73
N THR A 207 -30.20 13.00 -2.83
CA THR A 207 -30.17 13.77 -4.09
C THR A 207 -28.76 13.88 -4.61
N SER A 208 -28.35 12.94 -5.45
CA SER A 208 -27.03 12.95 -6.08
C SER A 208 -27.06 12.36 -7.49
N GLY A 209 -25.97 12.56 -8.24
CA GLY A 209 -25.80 11.98 -9.57
C GLY A 209 -25.48 10.48 -9.56
N PHE A 210 -25.34 9.86 -8.40
CA PHE A 210 -25.08 8.43 -8.28
C PHE A 210 -26.31 7.59 -8.62
N ALA A 211 -26.09 6.32 -8.97
CA ALA A 211 -27.15 5.35 -9.13
C ALA A 211 -27.55 4.75 -7.77
N THR A 212 -28.72 5.11 -7.26
CA THR A 212 -29.30 4.55 -6.02
C THR A 212 -30.37 3.49 -6.28
N GLN A 213 -30.95 3.48 -7.49
CA GLN A 213 -32.07 2.63 -7.90
C GLN A 213 -31.71 1.15 -8.17
N GLY A 214 -30.46 0.77 -7.94
CA GLY A 214 -29.99 -0.59 -8.19
C GLY A 214 -28.67 -0.88 -7.47
N PRO A 215 -28.22 -2.14 -7.49
CA PRO A 215 -26.96 -2.54 -6.86
C PRO A 215 -25.75 -1.92 -7.57
N THR A 216 -24.70 -1.66 -6.80
CA THR A 216 -23.40 -1.23 -7.30
C THR A 216 -22.45 -2.42 -7.24
N VAL A 217 -21.80 -2.74 -8.36
CA VAL A 217 -20.83 -3.84 -8.46
C VAL A 217 -19.44 -3.37 -8.04
N PHE A 218 -19.11 -2.12 -8.33
CA PHE A 218 -17.83 -1.53 -7.97
C PHE A 218 -17.94 0.00 -7.91
N ALA A 219 -17.25 0.61 -6.95
CA ALA A 219 -17.01 2.05 -6.96
C ALA A 219 -15.55 2.35 -6.62
N GLY A 220 -14.98 3.38 -7.25
CA GLY A 220 -13.58 3.73 -7.04
C GLY A 220 -13.19 5.07 -7.66
N ASN A 221 -11.94 5.46 -7.47
CA ASN A 221 -11.39 6.70 -8.00
C ASN A 221 -10.62 6.48 -9.31
N ILE A 222 -10.63 7.50 -10.19
CA ILE A 222 -9.88 7.52 -11.46
C ILE A 222 -9.40 8.93 -11.79
N GLY A 223 -8.27 9.05 -12.51
CA GLY A 223 -7.67 10.33 -12.86
C GLY A 223 -7.12 11.05 -11.64
N GLU A 224 -6.21 10.40 -10.90
CA GLU A 224 -5.56 10.98 -9.71
C GLU A 224 -6.56 11.48 -8.63
N ASN A 225 -7.58 10.66 -8.32
CA ASN A 225 -8.64 10.96 -7.33
C ASN A 225 -9.56 12.15 -7.69
N LYS A 226 -9.47 12.67 -8.92
CA LYS A 226 -10.35 13.75 -9.36
C LYS A 226 -11.77 13.28 -9.71
N TYR A 227 -11.88 12.08 -10.26
CA TYR A 227 -13.15 11.51 -10.68
C TYR A 227 -13.50 10.26 -9.89
N ILE A 228 -14.79 10.01 -9.80
CA ILE A 228 -15.37 8.82 -9.17
C ILE A 228 -16.03 8.00 -10.27
N ILE A 229 -15.79 6.70 -10.26
CA ILE A 229 -16.48 5.75 -11.13
C ILE A 229 -17.38 4.86 -10.31
N GLN A 230 -18.63 4.73 -10.73
CA GLN A 230 -19.61 3.79 -10.18
C GLN A 230 -20.03 2.83 -11.28
N VAL A 231 -19.85 1.54 -11.05
CA VAL A 231 -20.20 0.48 -11.99
C VAL A 231 -21.44 -0.24 -11.47
N SER A 232 -22.48 -0.17 -12.28
CA SER A 232 -23.74 -0.91 -12.08
C SER A 232 -23.79 -2.10 -13.04
N PRO A 233 -24.66 -3.10 -12.81
CA PRO A 233 -24.86 -4.19 -13.76
C PRO A 233 -25.22 -3.73 -15.18
N MET A 234 -25.81 -2.53 -15.32
CA MET A 234 -26.28 -1.95 -16.58
C MET A 234 -25.23 -1.08 -17.30
N GLY A 235 -24.15 -0.68 -16.62
CA GLY A 235 -23.17 0.23 -17.20
C GLY A 235 -22.33 1.01 -16.20
N LEU A 236 -21.48 1.90 -16.73
CA LEU A 236 -20.51 2.68 -15.97
C LEU A 236 -20.97 4.14 -15.90
N ARG A 237 -20.86 4.72 -14.70
CA ARG A 237 -21.15 6.12 -14.44
C ARG A 237 -19.86 6.82 -13.99
N LEU A 238 -19.53 7.92 -14.65
CA LEU A 238 -18.42 8.80 -14.29
C LEU A 238 -18.98 10.04 -13.59
N LEU A 239 -18.45 10.34 -12.41
CA LEU A 239 -18.88 11.39 -11.51
C LEU A 239 -17.71 12.31 -11.15
N GLU A 240 -18.04 13.57 -10.90
CA GLU A 240 -17.15 14.57 -10.31
C GLU A 240 -17.86 15.09 -9.05
N GLY A 241 -17.44 14.59 -7.89
CA GLY A 241 -18.19 14.75 -6.64
C GLY A 241 -19.59 14.15 -6.75
N VAL A 242 -20.62 14.95 -6.48
CA VAL A 242 -22.04 14.56 -6.62
C VAL A 242 -22.58 14.67 -8.04
N ARG A 243 -21.86 15.34 -8.95
CA ARG A 243 -22.33 15.61 -10.31
C ARG A 243 -21.98 14.46 -11.25
N GLN A 244 -22.99 13.89 -11.90
CA GLN A 244 -22.76 12.94 -12.99
C GLN A 244 -22.24 13.67 -14.22
N LEU A 245 -21.07 13.25 -14.72
CA LEU A 245 -20.53 13.74 -15.98
C LEU A 245 -21.01 12.91 -17.17
N HIS A 246 -20.90 11.59 -17.05
CA HIS A 246 -21.15 10.69 -18.17
C HIS A 246 -21.70 9.34 -17.70
N PHE A 247 -22.53 8.73 -18.52
CA PHE A 247 -23.03 7.37 -18.32
C PHE A 247 -22.86 6.59 -19.62
N ILE A 248 -22.21 5.44 -19.53
CA ILE A 248 -22.00 4.50 -20.64
C ILE A 248 -22.83 3.26 -20.36
N PRO A 249 -23.97 3.06 -21.04
CA PRO A 249 -24.68 1.79 -20.99
C PRO A 249 -23.81 0.70 -21.62
N VAL A 250 -23.76 -0.46 -20.98
CA VAL A 250 -23.02 -1.63 -21.47
C VAL A 250 -24.02 -2.73 -21.75
N ASP A 251 -24.36 -2.89 -23.02
CA ASP A 251 -25.24 -3.96 -23.50
C ASP A 251 -24.40 -5.03 -24.21
N LEU A 252 -23.92 -5.98 -23.40
CA LEU A 252 -23.09 -7.11 -23.85
C LEU A 252 -23.83 -8.44 -23.71
N GLY A 253 -25.17 -8.41 -23.62
CA GLY A 253 -26.03 -9.60 -23.46
C GLY A 253 -26.10 -10.15 -22.03
N SER A 254 -25.14 -9.84 -21.16
CA SER A 254 -25.11 -10.25 -19.76
C SER A 254 -24.67 -9.11 -18.82
N PRO A 255 -25.13 -9.11 -17.55
CA PRO A 255 -24.80 -8.05 -16.60
C PRO A 255 -23.31 -8.06 -16.24
N ILE A 256 -22.80 -6.89 -15.87
CA ILE A 256 -21.43 -6.73 -15.35
C ILE A 256 -21.34 -7.38 -13.97
N VAL A 257 -20.33 -8.23 -13.76
CA VAL A 257 -20.09 -8.94 -12.49
C VAL A 257 -18.76 -8.60 -11.84
N HIS A 258 -17.80 -8.05 -12.59
CA HIS A 258 -16.49 -7.72 -12.07
C HIS A 258 -15.97 -6.45 -12.72
N CYS A 259 -15.28 -5.62 -11.94
CA CYS A 259 -14.60 -4.42 -12.40
C CYS A 259 -13.25 -4.28 -11.70
N SER A 260 -12.24 -3.82 -12.42
CA SER A 260 -10.94 -3.47 -11.86
C SER A 260 -10.48 -2.15 -12.47
N VAL A 261 -9.92 -1.27 -11.64
CA VAL A 261 -9.43 0.04 -12.05
C VAL A 261 -7.92 0.11 -11.85
N ALA A 262 -7.21 0.59 -12.86
CA ALA A 262 -5.78 0.91 -12.80
C ALA A 262 -5.57 2.18 -13.63
N ASP A 263 -5.53 3.33 -12.95
CA ASP A 263 -5.51 4.66 -13.58
C ASP A 263 -4.52 4.77 -14.75
N PRO A 264 -4.93 5.20 -15.97
CA PRO A 264 -6.25 5.71 -16.40
C PRO A 264 -7.22 4.68 -17.00
N TYR A 265 -7.01 3.39 -16.74
CA TYR A 265 -7.75 2.28 -17.33
C TYR A 265 -8.80 1.71 -16.37
N VAL A 266 -9.94 1.32 -16.94
CA VAL A 266 -11.01 0.61 -16.26
C VAL A 266 -11.32 -0.64 -17.06
N VAL A 267 -11.32 -1.80 -16.41
CA VAL A 267 -11.61 -3.08 -17.06
C VAL A 267 -12.83 -3.68 -16.40
N ILE A 268 -13.82 -4.04 -17.21
CA ILE A 268 -15.05 -4.70 -16.78
C ILE A 268 -15.16 -6.10 -17.37
N MET A 269 -15.90 -6.95 -16.67
CA MET A 269 -16.24 -8.30 -17.09
C MET A 269 -17.72 -8.56 -16.90
N THR A 270 -18.35 -9.15 -17.91
CA THR A 270 -19.73 -9.62 -17.80
C THR A 270 -19.81 -11.04 -17.23
N ALA A 271 -21.01 -11.46 -16.84
CA ALA A 271 -21.24 -12.83 -16.36
C ALA A 271 -20.80 -13.88 -17.39
N GLU A 272 -20.92 -13.61 -18.70
CA GLU A 272 -20.50 -14.54 -19.76
C GLU A 272 -18.98 -14.55 -19.99
N GLY A 273 -18.19 -13.73 -19.29
CA GLY A 273 -16.74 -13.65 -19.43
C GLY A 273 -16.29 -12.75 -20.59
N VAL A 274 -17.15 -11.85 -21.07
CA VAL A 274 -16.78 -10.83 -22.06
C VAL A 274 -16.06 -9.70 -21.33
N VAL A 275 -14.82 -9.44 -21.73
CA VAL A 275 -13.97 -8.39 -21.15
C VAL A 275 -14.02 -7.14 -22.01
N THR A 276 -14.25 -6.00 -21.38
CA THR A 276 -14.23 -4.69 -22.04
C THR A 276 -13.37 -3.71 -21.24
N MET A 277 -12.60 -2.88 -21.93
CA MET A 277 -11.75 -1.87 -21.30
C MET A 277 -12.19 -0.47 -21.71
N PHE A 278 -12.10 0.46 -20.76
CA PHE A 278 -12.33 1.89 -20.94
C PHE A 278 -11.08 2.64 -20.52
N VAL A 279 -10.81 3.74 -21.22
CA VAL A 279 -9.67 4.63 -20.92
C VAL A 279 -10.20 6.02 -20.64
N LEU A 280 -9.76 6.62 -19.54
CA LEU A 280 -10.04 8.02 -19.24
C LEU A 280 -9.21 8.90 -20.17
N LYS A 281 -9.86 9.64 -21.07
CA LYS A 281 -9.22 10.62 -21.96
C LYS A 281 -9.69 12.02 -21.62
N SER A 282 -8.78 12.98 -21.58
CA SER A 282 -9.11 14.41 -21.54
C SER A 282 -9.59 14.85 -22.92
N ASP A 283 -10.79 15.42 -23.01
CA ASP A 283 -11.23 16.11 -24.22
C ASP A 283 -10.72 17.57 -24.16
N SER A 284 -10.00 18.00 -25.19
CA SER A 284 -9.43 19.35 -25.26
C SER A 284 -10.34 20.37 -25.96
N TYR A 285 -11.42 19.93 -26.62
CA TYR A 285 -12.24 20.79 -27.47
C TYR A 285 -13.43 21.45 -26.75
N MET A 286 -13.91 20.89 -25.63
CA MET A 286 -15.15 21.31 -24.95
C MET A 286 -14.94 21.56 -23.43
N GLY A 287 -13.87 22.26 -23.08
CA GLY A 287 -13.45 22.47 -21.69
C GLY A 287 -12.73 21.24 -21.13
N LYS A 288 -12.04 21.40 -19.98
CA LYS A 288 -11.24 20.36 -19.30
C LYS A 288 -12.09 19.20 -18.75
N THR A 289 -12.88 18.56 -19.60
CA THR A 289 -13.74 17.43 -19.24
C THR A 289 -13.04 16.14 -19.63
N HIS A 290 -13.15 15.13 -18.76
CA HIS A 290 -12.62 13.81 -19.04
C HIS A 290 -13.78 12.89 -19.40
N ARG A 291 -13.57 12.04 -20.40
CA ARG A 291 -14.55 11.03 -20.83
C ARG A 291 -13.92 9.66 -20.85
N LEU A 292 -14.72 8.65 -20.52
CA LEU A 292 -14.35 7.26 -20.68
C LEU A 292 -14.54 6.88 -22.16
N ALA A 293 -13.44 6.48 -22.81
CA ALA A 293 -13.46 5.99 -24.18
C ALA A 293 -13.36 4.47 -24.18
N LEU A 294 -14.25 3.82 -24.90
CA LEU A 294 -14.24 2.36 -25.10
C LEU A 294 -13.00 1.94 -25.90
N GLN A 295 -12.23 1.00 -25.35
CA GLN A 295 -11.12 0.34 -26.02
C GLN A 295 -11.29 -1.17 -25.88
N LYS A 296 -11.79 -1.84 -26.92
CA LYS A 296 -12.00 -3.29 -26.88
C LYS A 296 -10.64 -4.02 -26.90
N PRO A 297 -10.32 -4.81 -25.85
CA PRO A 297 -9.08 -5.57 -25.84
C PRO A 297 -9.19 -6.75 -26.82
N GLN A 298 -8.09 -7.04 -27.54
CA GLN A 298 -8.02 -8.18 -28.47
C GLN A 298 -7.58 -9.44 -27.70
N ILE A 299 -8.46 -9.96 -26.84
CA ILE A 299 -8.21 -11.19 -26.08
C ILE A 299 -8.74 -12.38 -26.89
N PRO A 300 -7.92 -13.42 -27.16
CA PRO A 300 -8.39 -14.61 -27.85
C PRO A 300 -9.52 -15.29 -27.07
N THR A 301 -10.70 -15.43 -27.67
CA THR A 301 -11.91 -15.93 -27.01
C THR A 301 -12.01 -17.46 -26.96
N GLN A 302 -10.89 -18.18 -27.05
CA GLN A 302 -10.88 -19.65 -27.08
C GLN A 302 -11.32 -20.28 -25.74
N SER A 303 -11.19 -19.53 -24.64
CA SER A 303 -11.62 -19.98 -23.32
C SER A 303 -12.33 -18.85 -22.60
N ARG A 304 -13.36 -19.19 -21.83
CA ARG A 304 -14.13 -18.23 -21.04
C ARG A 304 -13.27 -17.67 -19.92
N VAL A 305 -13.25 -16.34 -19.80
CA VAL A 305 -12.64 -15.63 -18.69
C VAL A 305 -13.48 -15.78 -17.43
N ILE A 306 -12.84 -16.11 -16.30
CA ILE A 306 -13.48 -16.30 -15.00
C ILE A 306 -13.37 -15.05 -14.13
N THR A 307 -12.19 -14.44 -14.11
CA THR A 307 -11.88 -13.27 -13.26
C THR A 307 -10.76 -12.45 -13.89
N LEU A 308 -10.70 -11.18 -13.53
CA LEU A 308 -9.70 -10.24 -14.00
C LEU A 308 -9.18 -9.32 -12.88
N CYS A 309 -7.96 -8.84 -13.03
CA CYS A 309 -7.39 -7.79 -12.20
C CYS A 309 -6.50 -6.88 -13.05
N ALA A 310 -6.59 -5.57 -12.83
CA ALA A 310 -5.76 -4.57 -13.46
C ALA A 310 -4.68 -4.11 -12.47
N TYR A 311 -3.42 -4.08 -12.94
CA TYR A 311 -2.28 -3.68 -12.11
C TYR A 311 -1.50 -2.54 -12.78
N ARG A 312 -1.19 -1.51 -11.99
CA ARG A 312 -0.29 -0.41 -12.36
C ARG A 312 1.07 -0.64 -11.72
N ASP A 313 2.10 -0.83 -12.53
CA ASP A 313 3.46 -1.00 -12.02
C ASP A 313 4.08 0.35 -11.64
N VAL A 314 4.38 0.52 -10.35
CA VAL A 314 5.12 1.67 -9.81
C VAL A 314 6.58 1.28 -9.49
N SER A 315 6.86 -0.03 -9.38
CA SER A 315 8.18 -0.53 -9.00
C SER A 315 9.14 -0.64 -10.19
N GLY A 316 8.62 -0.72 -11.42
CA GLY A 316 9.42 -0.92 -12.63
C GLY A 316 10.00 -2.34 -12.78
N MET A 317 9.49 -3.31 -12.01
CA MET A 317 9.92 -4.71 -12.09
C MET A 317 9.35 -5.40 -13.34
N PHE A 318 8.14 -5.02 -13.76
CA PHE A 318 7.49 -5.62 -14.91
C PHE A 318 7.98 -4.96 -16.19
N THR A 319 8.99 -5.55 -16.80
CA THR A 319 9.51 -5.15 -18.11
C THR A 319 9.12 -6.17 -19.17
N THR A 320 8.70 -5.69 -20.34
CA THR A 320 8.32 -6.55 -21.47
C THR A 320 9.49 -6.86 -22.41
N GLU A 321 10.68 -6.36 -22.09
CA GLU A 321 11.89 -6.70 -22.84
C GLU A 321 12.31 -8.14 -22.52
N ASN A 322 12.07 -9.03 -23.46
CA ASN A 322 12.64 -10.36 -23.43
C ASN A 322 14.14 -10.24 -23.73
N LYS A 323 14.98 -9.97 -22.72
CA LYS A 323 16.45 -10.04 -22.87
C LYS A 323 16.93 -11.49 -22.96
N VAL A 324 16.43 -12.22 -23.95
CA VAL A 324 17.07 -13.42 -24.49
C VAL A 324 17.72 -13.02 -25.81
N SER A 325 18.74 -12.19 -25.69
CA SER A 325 19.82 -12.09 -26.67
C SER A 325 21.10 -11.72 -25.92
N CYS A 326 21.45 -12.54 -24.92
CA CYS A 326 22.85 -12.67 -24.55
C CYS A 326 23.53 -13.42 -25.70
N SER A 327 24.14 -12.68 -26.63
CA SER A 327 25.16 -13.25 -27.50
C SER A 327 26.39 -13.58 -26.65
N VAL A 328 26.32 -14.68 -25.89
CA VAL A 328 27.51 -15.31 -25.35
C VAL A 328 28.15 -16.02 -26.52
N LYS A 329 29.12 -15.35 -27.17
CA LYS A 329 30.17 -16.09 -27.84
C LYS A 329 30.84 -16.94 -26.75
N GLU A 330 30.81 -18.24 -27.01
CA GLU A 330 31.55 -19.34 -26.39
C GLU A 330 32.59 -18.93 -25.36
N ASP A 331 32.45 -19.46 -24.13
CA ASP A 331 33.49 -20.33 -23.59
C ASP A 331 32.88 -21.30 -22.57
N ASN A 332 33.04 -22.59 -22.87
CA ASN A 332 32.59 -23.72 -22.07
C ASN A 332 33.57 -24.01 -20.92
N ILE A 333 33.07 -24.78 -19.93
CA ILE A 333 33.78 -25.48 -18.83
C ILE A 333 33.90 -24.58 -17.58
N ILE A 334 33.14 -24.77 -16.48
CA ILE A 334 33.14 -25.91 -15.55
C ILE A 334 31.79 -26.01 -14.80
N ARG A 335 31.28 -27.24 -14.66
CA ARG A 335 30.16 -27.67 -13.81
C ARG A 335 30.37 -27.31 -12.33
N SER A 336 29.35 -26.78 -11.66
CA SER A 336 28.85 -27.36 -10.39
C SER A 336 27.46 -26.84 -10.03
N GLN A 337 26.72 -27.73 -9.39
CA GLN A 337 25.29 -27.70 -9.07
C GLN A 337 24.88 -26.55 -8.16
N ILE A 338 23.73 -25.90 -8.45
CA ILE A 338 22.69 -25.65 -7.44
C ILE A 338 21.31 -25.74 -8.14
N HIS A 339 20.55 -26.78 -7.81
CA HIS A 339 19.13 -26.90 -8.14
C HIS A 339 18.35 -25.90 -7.27
N PHE A 340 17.73 -24.88 -7.88
CA PHE A 340 16.58 -24.21 -7.26
C PHE A 340 15.44 -24.18 -8.28
N SER A 341 14.33 -24.77 -7.85
CA SER A 341 13.14 -25.09 -8.63
C SER A 341 12.44 -23.82 -9.13
N SER A 342 12.38 -23.62 -10.45
CA SER A 342 11.54 -22.63 -11.12
C SER A 342 10.14 -23.20 -11.36
N THR A 343 9.27 -23.14 -10.35
CA THR A 343 7.88 -23.66 -10.44
C THR A 343 6.82 -22.55 -10.57
N LEU A 344 7.18 -21.33 -10.95
CA LEU A 344 6.21 -20.23 -11.13
C LEU A 344 5.88 -19.89 -12.59
N SER A 345 6.58 -20.44 -13.57
CA SER A 345 6.45 -20.01 -14.98
C SER A 345 5.44 -20.81 -15.81
N HIS A 346 4.96 -21.96 -15.34
CA HIS A 346 4.07 -22.82 -16.14
C HIS A 346 2.56 -22.63 -15.88
N ALA A 347 2.15 -21.87 -14.87
CA ALA A 347 0.73 -21.61 -14.57
C ALA A 347 0.19 -20.30 -15.17
N ALA A 348 1.06 -19.46 -15.73
CA ALA A 348 0.71 -18.12 -16.24
C ALA A 348 0.66 -18.02 -17.77
N SER A 349 0.71 -19.14 -18.49
CA SER A 349 0.86 -19.13 -19.96
C SER A 349 -0.46 -19.14 -20.76
N SER A 350 -1.63 -19.09 -20.13
CA SER A 350 -2.89 -19.31 -20.85
C SER A 350 -3.75 -18.09 -21.18
N CYS A 351 -3.46 -16.87 -20.68
CA CYS A 351 -4.06 -15.62 -21.20
C CYS A 351 -3.46 -14.38 -20.51
N THR A 352 -2.30 -13.89 -20.97
CA THR A 352 -1.77 -12.59 -20.52
C THR A 352 -1.74 -11.66 -21.74
N SER A 353 -2.69 -10.72 -21.82
CA SER A 353 -2.66 -9.67 -22.84
C SER A 353 -1.93 -8.46 -22.27
N TYR A 354 -0.80 -8.10 -22.90
CA TYR A 354 0.02 -6.97 -22.51
C TYR A 354 -0.51 -5.68 -23.15
N PHE A 355 -0.84 -4.68 -22.33
CA PHE A 355 -0.95 -3.29 -22.75
C PHE A 355 0.14 -2.49 -22.03
N ILE A 356 0.81 -1.58 -22.75
CA ILE A 356 2.14 -1.02 -22.46
C ILE A 356 2.30 -0.33 -21.07
N HIS A 357 1.22 -0.13 -20.30
CA HIS A 357 1.29 0.36 -18.91
C HIS A 357 0.36 -0.34 -17.91
N VAL A 358 -0.47 -1.30 -18.33
CA VAL A 358 -1.40 -2.03 -17.44
C VAL A 358 -1.40 -3.50 -17.80
N MET A 359 -1.08 -4.33 -16.82
CA MET A 359 -1.26 -5.78 -16.92
C MET A 359 -2.68 -6.12 -16.51
N VAL A 360 -3.41 -6.77 -17.42
CA VAL A 360 -4.69 -7.40 -17.11
C VAL A 360 -4.41 -8.87 -16.90
N PHE A 361 -4.46 -9.31 -15.65
CA PHE A 361 -4.38 -10.73 -15.32
C PHE A 361 -5.74 -11.35 -15.55
N VAL A 362 -5.80 -12.38 -16.39
CA VAL A 362 -7.04 -13.06 -16.78
C VAL A 362 -6.90 -14.53 -16.44
N LYS A 363 -7.83 -15.08 -15.66
CA LYS A 363 -7.90 -16.52 -15.40
C LYS A 363 -8.94 -17.17 -16.30
N CYS A 364 -8.53 -18.13 -17.11
CA CYS A 364 -9.41 -18.88 -18.03
C CYS A 364 -9.54 -20.34 -17.60
N VAL A 365 -10.72 -20.96 -17.79
CA VAL A 365 -10.86 -22.43 -17.72
C VAL A 365 -10.57 -23.00 -19.10
N GLN A 366 -9.55 -23.85 -19.21
CA GLN A 366 -9.34 -24.68 -20.38
C GLN A 366 -10.29 -25.87 -20.29
N GLN A 367 -11.39 -25.86 -21.05
CA GLN A 367 -12.27 -27.03 -21.14
C GLN A 367 -11.50 -28.15 -21.85
N HIS A 368 -11.10 -29.18 -21.10
CA HIS A 368 -10.71 -30.45 -21.69
C HIS A 368 -11.99 -31.15 -22.14
N SER A 369 -12.16 -31.24 -23.46
CA SER A 369 -13.18 -32.05 -24.13
C SER A 369 -12.92 -33.54 -23.96
#